data_AF-A0A2D2C608-F1
#
_entry.id   AF-A0A2D2C608-F1
#
_cell.length_a   1.000
_cell.length_b   1.000
_cell.length_c   1.000
_cell.angle_alpha   90.00
_cell.angle_beta   90.00
_cell.angle_gamma   90.00
#
_symmetry.space_group_name_H-M   'P 1'
#
loop_
_entity.id
_entity.type
_entity.pdbx_description
1 polymer ?
#
loop_
_entity_poly.entity_id
_entity_poly.type
_entity_poly.pdbx_seq_one_letter_code
_entity_poly.pdbx_strand_id
1 'polypeptide(L)'
;MGLNMDFCFADARAILVLAGWSADPWLDLELHAEDARLSPVLVTRHARRDLRTAEPMGYLAVFDLGGLDLPGNAAIHLRTGHEFTELSPERLVTDELRLIEVGVDEVFFAWLRLVGQGTLTAPKGETAQAVMTRLRFAPLLARESDDFGLGTDRCLVGAAGQGLVSGWFMPAQGQTEALTALAMDDRQLCRVELMPGALPRADLQPYATRYRFSGTDGFCGSFLLAEPASGPVRVLFLIPGQHAAAGVLVAAEPTPAAALAVQTCQVQLELPDPTRQTRLRRAMLEPLPAWQPPSGVAPVRAGRVLLVLDHDLPDADLRDVLRRVGLRLDRPLELFLLRPGLTRPLAAAVEGAQRDLPQGLVLRGTGMALDREAPMAELALYGRSSTLFQLDEDARVFDATLRRQPVQLSILDPIFAVAGGDPGQRFLRDQLAFALSAPTALLRPLLAQAPRAYLTEEARLRDIARHLLGAGAAHAEGLAPTRHFAGKSGPLNQPLPGGLDLHTFDAESRALMEALSAA
;
A
#
# COMPACT_ATOMS: atom_id res chain seq x y z
N MET A 1 -0.72 -46.89 12.65
CA MET A 1 0.25 -46.08 13.42
C MET A 1 -0.31 -44.68 13.44
N GLY A 2 -0.59 -44.14 14.63
CA GLY A 2 -1.52 -43.03 14.83
C GLY A 2 -1.03 -41.67 14.32
N LEU A 3 -1.97 -40.74 14.17
CA LEU A 3 -1.72 -39.33 13.92
C LEU A 3 -1.02 -38.71 15.13
N ASN A 4 0.04 -37.95 14.89
CA ASN A 4 0.73 -37.19 15.92
C ASN A 4 0.57 -35.68 15.65
N MET A 5 0.12 -34.93 16.66
CA MET A 5 -0.07 -33.49 16.61
C MET A 5 0.99 -32.80 17.47
N ASP A 6 1.96 -32.15 16.81
CA ASP A 6 3.05 -31.43 17.45
C ASP A 6 2.63 -30.02 17.88
N PHE A 7 1.87 -29.31 17.03
CA PHE A 7 1.46 -27.92 17.26
C PHE A 7 -0.01 -27.70 16.89
N CYS A 8 -0.68 -26.81 17.63
CA CYS A 8 -2.04 -26.38 17.34
C CYS A 8 -2.25 -24.92 17.75
N PHE A 9 -2.48 -24.02 16.81
CA PHE A 9 -2.62 -22.58 17.06
C PHE A 9 -3.72 -21.93 16.21
N ALA A 10 -4.24 -20.79 16.68
CA ALA A 10 -5.21 -19.99 15.96
C ALA A 10 -4.57 -18.67 15.47
N ASP A 11 -4.80 -18.33 14.22
CA ASP A 11 -4.43 -17.04 13.63
C ASP A 11 -5.50 -15.96 13.92
N ALA A 12 -5.12 -14.69 13.84
CA ALA A 12 -5.94 -13.48 13.95
C ALA A 12 -7.19 -13.47 13.05
N ARG A 13 -7.23 -14.28 11.99
CA ARG A 13 -8.40 -14.45 11.11
C ARG A 13 -9.35 -15.57 11.53
N ALA A 14 -9.24 -16.07 12.77
CA ALA A 14 -9.97 -17.25 13.25
C ALA A 14 -9.70 -18.49 12.39
N ILE A 15 -8.46 -18.63 11.90
CA ILE A 15 -8.01 -19.83 11.20
C ILE A 15 -7.26 -20.70 12.19
N LEU A 16 -7.72 -21.94 12.37
CA LEU A 16 -7.03 -22.92 13.21
C LEU A 16 -6.06 -23.75 12.36
N VAL A 17 -4.83 -23.88 12.82
CA VAL A 17 -3.79 -24.67 12.16
C VAL A 17 -3.34 -25.81 13.08
N LEU A 18 -3.34 -27.02 12.53
CA LEU A 18 -2.76 -28.20 13.16
C LEU A 18 -1.51 -28.61 12.39
N ALA A 19 -0.40 -28.79 13.10
CA ALA A 19 0.85 -29.27 12.54
C ALA A 19 1.27 -30.57 13.22
N GLY A 20 1.79 -31.50 12.45
CA GLY A 20 2.19 -32.80 12.98
C GLY A 20 2.70 -33.75 11.90
N TRP A 21 2.57 -35.04 12.16
CA TRP A 21 2.89 -36.07 11.18
C TRP A 21 1.97 -37.28 11.30
N SER A 22 1.80 -37.97 10.17
CA SER A 22 1.06 -39.22 10.07
C SER A 22 1.62 -40.10 8.97
N ALA A 23 1.65 -41.41 9.21
CA ALA A 23 1.95 -42.40 8.18
C ALA A 23 0.78 -42.63 7.22
N ASP A 24 -0.45 -42.30 7.64
CA ASP A 24 -1.63 -42.46 6.80
C ASP A 24 -1.69 -41.33 5.76
N PRO A 25 -1.70 -41.62 4.45
CA PRO A 25 -1.89 -40.62 3.41
C PRO A 25 -3.27 -39.93 3.50
N TRP A 26 -4.27 -40.58 4.11
CA TRP A 26 -5.62 -40.06 4.30
C TRP A 26 -5.79 -39.58 5.74
N LEU A 27 -5.91 -38.26 5.91
CA LEU A 27 -6.13 -37.64 7.22
C LEU A 27 -7.65 -37.45 7.42
N ASP A 28 -8.32 -38.40 8.09
CA ASP A 28 -9.71 -38.24 8.55
C ASP A 28 -9.75 -37.32 9.78
N LEU A 29 -9.65 -36.02 9.51
CA LEU A 29 -9.70 -34.95 10.51
C LEU A 29 -11.05 -34.25 10.46
N GLU A 30 -11.66 -34.07 11.62
CA GLU A 30 -12.86 -33.24 11.78
C GLU A 30 -12.72 -32.43 13.07
N LEU A 31 -12.94 -31.13 12.98
CA LEU A 31 -12.95 -30.26 14.13
C LEU A 31 -14.37 -30.13 14.67
N HIS A 32 -14.53 -30.38 15.96
CA HIS A 32 -15.77 -30.23 16.70
C HIS A 32 -15.64 -29.03 17.62
N ALA A 33 -16.39 -27.97 17.36
CA ALA A 33 -16.45 -26.80 18.22
C ALA A 33 -17.92 -26.59 18.62
N GLU A 34 -18.27 -27.01 19.83
CA GLU A 34 -19.66 -27.13 20.29
C GLU A 34 -20.51 -28.00 19.33
N ASP A 35 -21.54 -27.42 18.71
CA ASP A 35 -22.41 -28.08 17.73
C ASP A 35 -21.86 -28.05 16.29
N ALA A 36 -20.82 -27.24 16.04
CA ALA A 36 -20.23 -27.09 14.72
C ALA A 36 -19.23 -28.21 14.42
N ARG A 37 -19.29 -28.71 13.19
CA ARG A 37 -18.40 -29.74 12.65
C ARG A 37 -17.74 -29.22 11.39
N LEU A 38 -16.42 -29.13 11.39
CA LEU A 38 -15.65 -28.56 10.30
C LEU A 38 -14.65 -29.58 9.76
N SER A 39 -14.66 -29.78 8.45
CA SER A 39 -13.56 -30.43 7.75
C SER A 39 -12.44 -29.42 7.47
N PRO A 40 -11.17 -29.87 7.35
CA PRO A 40 -10.09 -28.98 6.95
C PRO A 40 -10.39 -28.35 5.59
N VAL A 41 -10.20 -27.04 5.47
CA VAL A 41 -10.28 -26.33 4.18
C VAL A 41 -9.04 -26.57 3.33
N LEU A 42 -7.92 -26.91 3.97
CA LEU A 42 -6.66 -27.25 3.31
C LEU A 42 -5.89 -28.26 4.15
N VAL A 43 -5.30 -29.25 3.48
CA VAL A 43 -4.31 -30.15 4.05
C VAL A 43 -3.11 -30.15 3.14
N THR A 44 -1.96 -29.72 3.64
CA THR A 44 -0.68 -29.81 2.94
C THR A 44 0.18 -30.89 3.58
N ARG A 45 0.98 -31.59 2.77
CA ARG A 45 1.92 -32.59 3.25
C ARG A 45 3.34 -32.26 2.82
N HIS A 46 4.31 -32.64 3.63
CA HIS A 46 5.72 -32.39 3.38
C HIS A 46 6.58 -33.49 3.99
N ALA A 47 7.75 -33.73 3.39
CA ALA A 47 8.72 -34.64 3.96
C ALA A 47 9.27 -34.08 5.27
N ARG A 48 9.65 -34.97 6.19
CA ARG A 48 10.19 -34.61 7.50
C ARG A 48 11.49 -35.35 7.75
N ARG A 49 12.58 -34.58 7.87
CA ARG A 49 13.92 -35.16 7.97
C ARG A 49 14.15 -35.91 9.28
N ASP A 50 13.52 -35.46 10.36
CA ASP A 50 13.58 -36.11 11.66
C ASP A 50 12.96 -37.52 11.66
N LEU A 51 12.02 -37.78 10.76
CA LEU A 51 11.42 -39.11 10.54
C LEU A 51 12.28 -40.02 9.65
N ARG A 52 13.41 -39.53 9.13
CA ARG A 52 14.38 -40.27 8.30
C ARG A 52 13.75 -40.94 7.06
N THR A 53 12.73 -40.30 6.49
CA THR A 53 12.06 -40.75 5.27
C THR A 53 11.89 -39.59 4.30
N ALA A 54 11.86 -39.91 3.00
CA ALA A 54 11.51 -38.96 1.95
C ALA A 54 9.98 -38.89 1.72
N GLU A 55 9.21 -39.79 2.34
CA GLU A 55 7.75 -39.77 2.22
C GLU A 55 7.15 -38.54 2.92
N PRO A 56 6.11 -37.91 2.34
CA PRO A 56 5.49 -36.69 2.88
C PRO A 56 4.57 -37.01 4.07
N MET A 57 5.16 -37.43 5.18
CA MET A 57 4.44 -37.79 6.41
C MET A 57 4.06 -36.57 7.25
N GLY A 58 4.79 -35.46 7.16
CA GLY A 58 4.44 -34.22 7.85
C GLY A 58 3.18 -33.59 7.25
N TYR A 59 2.37 -32.93 8.07
CA TYR A 59 1.16 -32.25 7.61
C TYR A 59 0.95 -30.88 8.26
N LEU A 60 0.28 -29.99 7.52
CA LEU A 60 -0.43 -28.84 8.06
C LEU A 60 -1.89 -28.93 7.63
N ALA A 61 -2.81 -28.98 8.59
CA ALA A 61 -4.24 -28.95 8.36
C ALA A 61 -4.81 -27.60 8.82
N VAL A 62 -5.58 -26.96 7.96
CA VAL A 62 -6.15 -25.63 8.17
C VAL A 62 -7.66 -25.74 8.26
N PHE A 63 -8.26 -25.14 9.28
CA PHE A 63 -9.70 -25.05 9.47
C PHE A 63 -10.11 -23.58 9.55
N ASP A 64 -11.19 -23.23 8.86
CA ASP A 64 -11.76 -21.89 8.91
C ASP A 64 -12.85 -21.85 9.99
N LEU A 65 -12.61 -21.12 11.08
CA LEU A 65 -13.61 -20.89 12.13
C LEU A 65 -14.44 -19.64 11.84
N GLY A 66 -14.20 -18.96 10.72
CA GLY A 66 -14.90 -17.75 10.31
C GLY A 66 -16.41 -17.98 10.25
N GLY A 67 -17.15 -17.09 10.94
CA GLY A 67 -18.62 -17.16 11.01
C GLY A 67 -19.18 -18.08 12.10
N LEU A 68 -18.32 -18.73 12.90
CA LEU A 68 -18.76 -19.41 14.12
C LEU A 68 -18.82 -18.42 15.29
N ASP A 69 -19.97 -18.39 15.98
CA ASP A 69 -20.14 -17.66 17.25
C ASP A 69 -19.70 -18.57 18.40
N LEU A 70 -18.38 -18.65 18.61
CA LEU A 70 -17.81 -19.46 19.69
C LEU A 70 -17.72 -18.64 20.97
N PRO A 71 -18.37 -19.06 22.08
CA PRO A 71 -18.14 -18.44 23.37
C PRO A 71 -16.66 -18.59 23.76
N GLY A 72 -16.11 -17.61 24.50
CA GLY A 72 -14.67 -17.57 24.84
C GLY A 72 -14.12 -18.78 25.61
N ASN A 73 -15.00 -19.68 26.09
CA ASN A 73 -14.65 -20.92 26.79
C ASN A 73 -15.09 -22.18 26.01
N ALA A 74 -15.45 -22.07 24.73
CA ALA A 74 -15.88 -23.21 23.92
C ALA A 74 -14.78 -24.28 23.83
N ALA A 75 -15.13 -25.53 24.11
CA ALA A 75 -14.18 -26.63 24.03
C ALA A 75 -14.05 -27.12 22.58
N ILE A 76 -12.87 -26.95 22.00
CA ILE A 76 -12.58 -27.39 20.63
C ILE A 76 -11.95 -28.78 20.70
N HIS A 77 -12.55 -29.74 20.00
CA HIS A 77 -12.08 -31.11 19.92
C HIS A 77 -11.67 -31.46 18.49
N LEU A 78 -10.55 -32.14 18.35
CA LEU A 78 -10.14 -32.77 17.11
C LEU A 78 -10.58 -34.23 17.11
N ARG A 79 -11.43 -34.60 16.16
CA ARG A 79 -11.73 -35.99 15.85
C ARG A 79 -10.72 -36.53 14.84
N THR A 80 -10.09 -37.65 15.17
CA THR A 80 -9.21 -38.42 14.28
C THR A 80 -9.68 -39.86 14.23
N GLY A 81 -10.43 -40.22 13.19
CA GLY A 81 -11.15 -41.50 13.16
C GLY A 81 -12.16 -41.60 14.30
N HIS A 82 -11.92 -42.49 15.28
CA HIS A 82 -12.81 -42.68 16.44
C HIS A 82 -12.34 -41.98 17.72
N GLU A 83 -11.18 -41.33 17.69
CA GLU A 83 -10.60 -40.65 18.86
C GLU A 83 -10.93 -39.16 18.85
N PHE A 84 -11.18 -38.59 20.03
CA PHE A 84 -11.39 -37.16 20.24
C PHE A 84 -10.29 -36.62 21.14
N THR A 85 -9.61 -35.58 20.68
CA THR A 85 -8.56 -34.88 21.44
C THR A 85 -9.01 -33.44 21.68
N GLU A 86 -9.14 -33.03 22.94
CA GLU A 86 -9.41 -31.64 23.29
C GLU A 86 -8.18 -30.76 23.02
N LEU A 87 -8.40 -29.64 22.34
CA LEU A 87 -7.37 -28.65 22.03
C LEU A 87 -7.31 -27.61 23.15
N SER A 88 -6.26 -27.69 23.97
CA SER A 88 -6.08 -26.74 25.08
C SER A 88 -6.00 -25.29 24.58
N PRO A 89 -6.75 -24.35 25.20
CA PRO A 89 -6.70 -22.93 24.85
C PRO A 89 -5.29 -22.30 24.94
N GLU A 90 -4.44 -22.82 25.81
CA GLU A 90 -3.05 -22.35 25.93
C GLU A 90 -2.26 -22.62 24.64
N ARG A 91 -2.42 -23.81 24.07
CA ARG A 91 -1.74 -24.20 22.82
C ARG A 91 -2.16 -23.27 21.68
N LEU A 92 -3.45 -22.93 21.63
CA LEU A 92 -4.01 -22.05 20.59
C LEU A 92 -3.29 -20.72 20.46
N VAL A 93 -2.68 -20.24 21.55
CA VAL A 93 -1.94 -18.98 21.63
C VAL A 93 -0.43 -19.20 21.52
N THR A 94 0.13 -20.23 22.19
CA THR A 94 1.59 -20.37 22.33
C THR A 94 2.25 -21.18 21.24
N ASP A 95 1.52 -22.11 20.59
CA ASP A 95 2.14 -23.09 19.70
C ASP A 95 2.62 -22.48 18.37
N GLU A 96 2.09 -21.33 17.94
CA GLU A 96 2.60 -20.64 16.75
C GLU A 96 4.06 -20.21 16.94
N LEU A 97 4.34 -19.51 18.04
CA LEU A 97 5.70 -19.07 18.38
C LEU A 97 6.62 -20.28 18.61
N ARG A 98 6.13 -21.33 19.27
CA ARG A 98 6.92 -22.57 19.46
C ARG A 98 7.25 -23.27 18.15
N LEU A 99 6.31 -23.34 17.20
CA LEU A 99 6.57 -23.89 15.87
C LEU A 99 7.70 -23.12 15.20
N ILE A 100 7.68 -21.79 15.29
CA ILE A 100 8.69 -20.91 14.72
C ILE A 100 10.04 -21.06 15.44
N GLU A 101 10.09 -21.23 16.75
CA GLU A 101 11.35 -21.29 17.49
C GLU A 101 12.01 -22.68 17.48
N VAL A 102 11.21 -23.74 17.63
CA VAL A 102 11.72 -25.10 17.87
C VAL A 102 11.19 -26.16 16.92
N GLY A 103 10.19 -25.85 16.09
CA GLY A 103 9.68 -26.77 15.07
C GLY A 103 10.76 -27.12 14.04
N VAL A 104 10.69 -28.30 13.43
CA VAL A 104 11.62 -28.68 12.35
C VAL A 104 11.47 -27.77 11.14
N ASP A 105 12.55 -27.58 10.38
CA ASP A 105 12.62 -26.63 9.27
C ASP A 105 11.54 -26.88 8.21
N GLU A 106 11.28 -28.14 7.87
CA GLU A 106 10.29 -28.48 6.86
C GLU A 106 8.86 -28.05 7.25
N VAL A 107 8.50 -28.15 8.53
CA VAL A 107 7.20 -27.68 9.05
C VAL A 107 7.13 -26.16 9.04
N PHE A 108 8.22 -25.49 9.47
CA PHE A 108 8.31 -24.03 9.46
C PHE A 108 8.21 -23.45 8.05
N PHE A 109 8.91 -24.02 7.06
CA PHE A 109 8.84 -23.57 5.67
C PHE A 109 7.49 -23.89 5.01
N ALA A 110 6.84 -25.01 5.38
CA ALA A 110 5.47 -25.28 4.96
C ALA A 110 4.50 -24.24 5.51
N TRP A 111 4.66 -23.83 6.78
CA TRP A 111 3.86 -22.75 7.38
C TRP A 111 4.10 -21.40 6.68
N LEU A 112 5.36 -21.03 6.44
CA LEU A 112 5.71 -19.83 5.68
C LEU A 112 5.10 -19.82 4.28
N ARG A 113 4.99 -20.98 3.64
CA ARG A 113 4.31 -21.11 2.34
C ARG A 113 2.83 -20.77 2.43
N LEU A 114 2.14 -21.22 3.48
CA LEU A 114 0.73 -20.85 3.69
C LEU A 114 0.55 -19.34 3.95
N VAL A 115 1.52 -18.70 4.63
CA VAL A 115 1.56 -17.23 4.77
C VAL A 115 1.76 -16.55 3.41
N GLY A 116 2.71 -17.03 2.59
CA GLY A 116 2.95 -16.51 1.24
C GLY A 116 1.78 -16.72 0.27
N GLN A 117 1.02 -17.79 0.45
CA GLN A 117 -0.21 -18.06 -0.30
C GLN A 117 -1.37 -17.15 0.12
N GLY A 118 -1.31 -16.58 1.32
CA GLY A 118 -2.39 -15.80 1.93
C GLY A 118 -3.47 -16.65 2.58
N THR A 119 -3.20 -17.95 2.77
CA THR A 119 -4.05 -18.86 3.56
C THR A 119 -3.95 -18.52 5.04
N LEU A 120 -2.75 -18.15 5.51
CA LEU A 120 -2.51 -17.64 6.86
C LEU A 120 -2.14 -16.15 6.81
N THR A 121 -2.44 -15.43 7.88
CA THR A 121 -2.08 -14.02 8.02
C THR A 121 -0.57 -13.90 8.26
N ALA A 122 0.04 -12.82 7.77
CA ALA A 122 1.41 -12.51 8.11
C ALA A 122 1.51 -12.20 9.62
N PRO A 123 2.47 -12.82 10.35
CA PRO A 123 2.62 -12.59 11.77
C PRO A 123 3.04 -11.14 12.04
N LYS A 124 2.76 -10.66 13.25
CA LYS A 124 3.10 -9.31 13.73
C LYS A 124 3.84 -9.40 15.06
N GLY A 125 4.42 -8.28 15.50
CA GLY A 125 5.05 -8.17 16.81
C GLY A 125 6.16 -9.20 17.04
N GLU A 126 6.13 -9.85 18.21
CA GLU A 126 7.14 -10.83 18.63
C GLU A 126 7.24 -12.03 17.68
N THR A 127 6.11 -12.56 17.20
CA THR A 127 6.08 -13.67 16.24
C THR A 127 6.82 -13.30 14.95
N ALA A 128 6.62 -12.09 14.42
CA ALA A 128 7.34 -11.62 13.23
C ALA A 128 8.86 -11.55 13.46
N GLN A 129 9.29 -11.08 14.64
CA GLN A 129 10.71 -11.02 15.01
C GLN A 129 11.34 -12.41 15.11
N ALA A 130 10.61 -13.39 15.65
CA ALA A 130 11.05 -14.78 15.70
C ALA A 130 11.24 -15.36 14.29
N VAL A 131 10.30 -15.10 13.36
CA VAL A 131 10.43 -15.49 11.96
C VAL A 131 11.67 -14.86 11.31
N MET A 132 11.88 -13.55 11.48
CA MET A 132 13.05 -12.86 10.92
C MET A 132 14.37 -13.41 11.46
N THR A 133 14.41 -13.68 12.77
CA THR A 133 15.58 -14.28 13.42
C THR A 133 15.89 -15.66 12.84
N ARG A 134 14.86 -16.50 12.68
CA ARG A 134 15.03 -17.85 12.10
C ARG A 134 15.45 -17.80 10.64
N LEU A 135 14.81 -16.95 9.82
CA LEU A 135 15.13 -16.80 8.40
C LEU A 135 16.54 -16.28 8.14
N ARG A 136 17.14 -15.53 9.07
CA ARG A 136 18.53 -15.06 8.96
C ARG A 136 19.54 -16.21 8.87
N PHE A 137 19.24 -17.35 9.49
CA PHE A 137 20.10 -18.53 9.52
C PHE A 137 19.59 -19.69 8.67
N ALA A 138 18.43 -19.51 8.02
CA ALA A 138 17.83 -20.55 7.20
C ALA A 138 18.65 -20.80 5.92
N PRO A 139 18.76 -22.07 5.47
CA PRO A 139 19.40 -22.37 4.21
C PRO A 139 18.64 -21.75 3.04
N LEU A 140 19.39 -21.10 2.15
CA LEU A 140 18.87 -20.47 0.93
C LEU A 140 19.20 -21.32 -0.29
N LEU A 141 18.33 -21.24 -1.29
CA LEU A 141 18.54 -21.86 -2.59
C LEU A 141 19.23 -20.89 -3.55
N ALA A 142 20.02 -21.45 -4.46
CA ALA A 142 20.47 -20.73 -5.64
C ALA A 142 19.28 -20.43 -6.56
N ARG A 143 19.44 -19.45 -7.45
CA ARG A 143 18.42 -19.06 -8.43
C ARG A 143 18.13 -20.14 -9.48
N GLU A 144 19.07 -21.05 -9.68
CA GLU A 144 18.97 -22.12 -10.66
C GLU A 144 19.47 -23.42 -10.03
N SER A 145 18.75 -24.51 -10.31
CA SER A 145 19.10 -25.87 -9.93
C SER A 145 18.56 -26.84 -10.98
N ASP A 146 18.73 -28.14 -10.78
CA ASP A 146 18.13 -29.15 -11.66
C ASP A 146 16.59 -29.16 -11.56
N ASP A 147 16.03 -28.69 -10.43
CA ASP A 147 14.60 -28.71 -10.17
C ASP A 147 13.85 -27.45 -10.64
N PHE A 148 14.55 -26.34 -10.88
CA PHE A 148 13.94 -25.08 -11.33
C PHE A 148 14.95 -24.05 -11.83
N GLY A 149 14.46 -23.08 -12.60
CA GLY A 149 15.12 -21.80 -12.85
C GLY A 149 14.24 -20.62 -12.40
N LEU A 150 14.84 -19.64 -11.74
CA LEU A 150 14.20 -18.40 -11.33
C LEU A 150 15.05 -17.19 -11.71
N GLY A 151 14.47 -16.29 -12.50
CA GLY A 151 15.06 -14.99 -12.80
C GLY A 151 14.24 -13.86 -12.20
N THR A 152 14.92 -12.77 -11.83
CA THR A 152 14.27 -11.56 -11.34
C THR A 152 14.72 -10.40 -12.23
N ASP A 153 13.75 -9.80 -12.91
CA ASP A 153 13.97 -8.67 -13.81
C ASP A 153 13.85 -7.35 -13.03
N ARG A 154 12.90 -7.29 -12.09
CA ARG A 154 12.67 -6.14 -11.21
C ARG A 154 12.39 -6.63 -9.80
N CYS A 155 12.99 -5.99 -8.80
CA CYS A 155 12.67 -6.16 -7.40
C CYS A 155 12.88 -4.80 -6.74
N LEU A 156 11.81 -4.03 -6.56
CA LEU A 156 11.86 -2.61 -6.22
C LEU A 156 11.04 -2.33 -4.97
N VAL A 157 11.47 -1.34 -4.19
CA VAL A 157 10.71 -0.87 -3.02
C VAL A 157 10.77 0.65 -2.88
N GLY A 158 9.63 1.27 -2.61
CA GLY A 158 9.51 2.70 -2.31
C GLY A 158 9.63 2.98 -0.82
N ALA A 159 9.91 4.24 -0.47
CA ALA A 159 10.05 4.68 0.92
C ALA A 159 8.79 4.46 1.77
N ALA A 160 7.60 4.45 1.14
CA ALA A 160 6.33 4.17 1.81
C ALA A 160 6.10 2.66 2.08
N GLY A 161 7.02 1.77 1.70
CA GLY A 161 6.89 0.32 1.85
C GLY A 161 6.16 -0.38 0.69
N GLN A 162 5.77 0.37 -0.34
CA GLN A 162 5.20 -0.17 -1.58
C GLN A 162 6.28 -0.88 -2.39
N GLY A 163 5.99 -2.08 -2.90
CA GLY A 163 6.96 -2.86 -3.65
C GLY A 163 6.40 -3.50 -4.92
N LEU A 164 7.29 -3.69 -5.89
CA LEU A 164 7.02 -4.30 -7.18
C LEU A 164 8.09 -5.37 -7.46
N VAL A 165 7.66 -6.54 -7.89
CA VAL A 165 8.57 -7.61 -8.31
C VAL A 165 8.10 -8.21 -9.63
N SER A 166 9.02 -8.45 -10.56
CA SER A 166 8.75 -9.15 -11.81
C SER A 166 9.93 -10.00 -12.23
N GLY A 167 9.66 -11.06 -12.97
CA GLY A 167 10.70 -12.00 -13.38
C GLY A 167 10.11 -13.19 -14.11
N TRP A 168 10.77 -14.34 -13.98
CA TRP A 168 10.31 -15.59 -14.56
C TRP A 168 10.65 -16.76 -13.66
N PHE A 169 9.82 -17.80 -13.75
CA PHE A 169 10.00 -19.04 -13.02
C PHE A 169 9.60 -20.22 -13.88
N MET A 170 10.52 -21.16 -14.03
CA MET A 170 10.30 -22.39 -14.78
C MET A 170 10.65 -23.59 -13.89
N PRO A 171 9.66 -24.37 -13.44
CA PRO A 171 9.93 -25.58 -12.67
C PRO A 171 10.37 -26.74 -13.57
N ALA A 172 11.02 -27.74 -12.99
CA ALA A 172 11.20 -29.04 -13.60
C ALA A 172 9.85 -29.76 -13.83
N GLN A 173 9.87 -30.83 -14.63
CA GLN A 173 8.66 -31.57 -14.98
C GLN A 173 7.95 -32.16 -13.75
N GLY A 174 6.62 -32.14 -13.75
CA GLY A 174 5.79 -32.74 -12.69
C GLY A 174 5.42 -31.83 -11.51
N GLN A 175 6.08 -30.68 -11.35
CA GLN A 175 5.69 -29.70 -10.34
C GLN A 175 4.45 -28.90 -10.79
N THR A 176 3.44 -28.84 -9.92
CA THR A 176 2.15 -28.18 -10.19
C THR A 176 1.80 -27.09 -9.19
N GLU A 177 2.48 -27.06 -8.04
CA GLU A 177 2.33 -25.97 -7.06
C GLU A 177 2.83 -24.64 -7.65
N ALA A 178 2.11 -23.56 -7.32
CA ALA A 178 2.42 -22.22 -7.78
C ALA A 178 3.55 -21.59 -6.97
N LEU A 179 4.42 -20.82 -7.64
CA LEU A 179 5.41 -19.98 -6.97
C LEU A 179 4.70 -18.98 -6.05
N THR A 180 5.25 -18.78 -4.85
CA THR A 180 4.76 -17.80 -3.88
C THR A 180 5.93 -17.00 -3.33
N ALA A 181 5.65 -15.82 -2.75
CA ALA A 181 6.70 -14.97 -2.24
C ALA A 181 6.27 -14.15 -1.01
N LEU A 182 7.25 -13.81 -0.19
CA LEU A 182 7.14 -12.94 0.96
C LEU A 182 8.11 -11.78 0.81
N ALA A 183 7.67 -10.56 1.12
CA ALA A 183 8.55 -9.41 1.27
C ALA A 183 8.86 -9.23 2.76
N MET A 184 10.08 -8.85 3.09
CA MET A 184 10.52 -8.69 4.47
C MET A 184 11.59 -7.61 4.61
N ASP A 185 11.58 -6.94 5.76
CA ASP A 185 12.73 -6.18 6.27
C ASP A 185 13.22 -6.84 7.58
N ASP A 186 14.01 -6.14 8.38
CA ASP A 186 14.53 -6.69 9.63
C ASP A 186 13.48 -6.85 10.75
N ARG A 187 12.25 -6.31 10.57
CA ARG A 187 11.22 -6.25 11.62
C ARG A 187 9.86 -6.82 11.25
N GLN A 188 9.54 -6.91 9.98
CA GLN A 188 8.22 -7.31 9.49
C GLN A 188 8.36 -8.17 8.23
N LEU A 189 7.32 -8.97 7.99
CA LEU A 189 7.10 -9.62 6.71
C LEU A 189 5.67 -9.37 6.22
N CYS A 190 5.50 -9.37 4.91
CA CYS A 190 4.19 -9.34 4.29
C CYS A 190 4.15 -10.25 3.07
N ARG A 191 2.92 -10.61 2.68
CA ARG A 191 2.67 -11.38 1.48
C ARG A 191 2.97 -10.54 0.24
N VAL A 192 3.66 -11.15 -0.73
CA VAL A 192 3.67 -10.64 -2.10
C VAL A 192 2.45 -11.20 -2.81
N GLU A 193 1.61 -10.32 -3.33
CA GLU A 193 0.48 -10.70 -4.20
C GLU A 193 1.03 -11.13 -5.56
N LEU A 194 1.61 -12.34 -5.60
CA LEU A 194 2.32 -12.86 -6.75
C LEU A 194 1.35 -13.51 -7.74
N MET A 195 1.54 -13.20 -9.02
CA MET A 195 0.83 -13.79 -10.14
C MET A 195 1.84 -14.55 -11.01
N PRO A 196 2.12 -15.82 -10.70
CA PRO A 196 2.92 -16.67 -11.57
C PRO A 196 2.15 -16.96 -12.87
N GLY A 197 2.85 -17.11 -13.98
CA GLY A 197 2.18 -17.36 -15.27
C GLY A 197 1.55 -16.10 -15.89
N ALA A 198 1.93 -14.90 -15.42
CA ALA A 198 1.25 -13.66 -15.74
C ALA A 198 1.80 -12.93 -16.97
N LEU A 199 3.09 -13.07 -17.23
CA LEU A 199 3.79 -12.34 -18.30
C LEU A 199 4.27 -13.29 -19.41
N PRO A 200 4.08 -12.93 -20.68
CA PRO A 200 4.58 -13.71 -21.80
C PRO A 200 6.12 -13.68 -21.85
N ARG A 201 6.75 -14.83 -22.09
CA ARG A 201 8.21 -15.02 -22.08
C ARG A 201 8.69 -15.94 -23.19
N ALA A 202 8.44 -15.55 -24.44
CA ALA A 202 8.90 -16.31 -25.60
C ALA A 202 10.44 -16.41 -25.67
N ASP A 203 11.15 -15.47 -25.05
CA ASP A 203 12.61 -15.45 -24.91
C ASP A 203 13.17 -16.64 -24.12
N LEU A 204 12.34 -17.32 -23.30
CA LEU A 204 12.75 -18.46 -22.48
C LEU A 204 12.66 -19.81 -23.19
N GLN A 205 12.23 -19.85 -24.46
CA GLN A 205 12.17 -21.08 -25.26
C GLN A 205 13.46 -21.91 -25.24
N PRO A 206 14.69 -21.34 -25.23
CA PRO A 206 15.93 -22.12 -25.14
C PRO A 206 16.07 -22.95 -23.85
N TYR A 207 15.38 -22.58 -22.76
CA TYR A 207 15.40 -23.31 -21.49
C TYR A 207 14.45 -24.52 -21.46
N ALA A 208 13.62 -24.70 -22.49
CA ALA A 208 12.62 -25.78 -22.57
C ALA A 208 13.21 -27.20 -22.55
N THR A 209 14.52 -27.34 -22.80
CA THR A 209 15.23 -28.63 -22.70
C THR A 209 15.48 -29.06 -21.25
N ARG A 210 15.48 -28.12 -20.30
CA ARG A 210 15.77 -28.36 -18.87
C ARG A 210 14.54 -28.18 -18.00
N TYR A 211 13.72 -27.18 -18.30
CA TYR A 211 12.55 -26.84 -17.51
C TYR A 211 11.27 -26.86 -18.35
N ARG A 212 10.13 -26.91 -17.67
CA ARG A 212 8.83 -26.81 -18.32
C ARG A 212 8.63 -25.39 -18.85
N PHE A 213 8.51 -25.28 -20.17
CA PHE A 213 8.21 -24.03 -20.88
C PHE A 213 6.73 -23.97 -21.27
N SER A 214 6.07 -22.86 -20.95
CA SER A 214 4.68 -22.58 -21.31
C SER A 214 4.51 -21.37 -22.23
N GLY A 215 5.55 -20.54 -22.37
CA GLY A 215 5.48 -19.26 -23.08
C GLY A 215 4.87 -18.13 -22.25
N THR A 216 4.30 -18.44 -21.08
CA THR A 216 3.80 -17.48 -20.08
C THR A 216 4.56 -17.56 -18.76
N ASP A 217 5.80 -18.04 -18.79
CA ASP A 217 6.57 -18.39 -17.59
C ASP A 217 7.02 -17.16 -16.76
N GLY A 218 6.63 -15.96 -17.17
CA GLY A 218 6.89 -14.74 -16.42
C GLY A 218 5.92 -14.54 -15.25
N PHE A 219 6.43 -13.98 -14.16
CA PHE A 219 5.62 -13.57 -13.01
C PHE A 219 5.70 -12.06 -12.80
N CYS A 220 4.66 -11.51 -12.18
CA CYS A 220 4.75 -10.23 -11.52
C CYS A 220 4.01 -10.30 -10.17
N GLY A 221 4.36 -9.39 -9.28
CA GLY A 221 3.73 -9.29 -7.98
C GLY A 221 4.03 -7.94 -7.36
N SER A 222 3.28 -7.65 -6.31
CA SER A 222 3.39 -6.39 -5.60
C SER A 222 3.03 -6.60 -4.14
N PHE A 223 3.47 -5.68 -3.30
CA PHE A 223 3.28 -5.77 -1.87
C PHE A 223 3.27 -4.39 -1.22
N LEU A 224 2.77 -4.35 0.01
CA LEU A 224 2.83 -3.21 0.90
C LEU A 224 3.33 -3.69 2.26
N LEU A 225 4.44 -3.13 2.74
CA LEU A 225 4.87 -3.29 4.12
C LEU A 225 3.91 -2.55 5.05
N ALA A 226 3.66 -3.10 6.25
CA ALA A 226 2.74 -2.51 7.22
C ALA A 226 3.26 -1.17 7.77
N GLU A 227 4.59 -1.06 7.90
CA GLU A 227 5.30 0.17 8.25
C GLU A 227 6.36 0.49 7.18
N PRO A 228 6.81 1.76 7.05
CA PRO A 228 7.97 2.08 6.22
C PRO A 228 9.15 1.19 6.57
N ALA A 229 9.89 0.78 5.54
CA ALA A 229 11.02 -0.12 5.71
C ALA A 229 12.02 0.45 6.73
N SER A 230 12.33 -0.34 7.75
CA SER A 230 13.30 0.01 8.79
C SER A 230 14.75 -0.36 8.42
N GLY A 231 14.92 -1.10 7.32
CA GLY A 231 16.19 -1.64 6.84
C GLY A 231 16.08 -2.16 5.40
N PRO A 232 17.10 -2.91 4.93
CA PRO A 232 17.11 -3.46 3.57
C PRO A 232 15.96 -4.44 3.35
N VAL A 233 15.11 -4.15 2.36
CA VAL A 233 13.97 -5.00 2.01
C VAL A 233 14.43 -6.12 1.07
N ARG A 234 13.89 -7.31 1.29
CA ARG A 234 14.18 -8.51 0.51
C ARG A 234 12.88 -9.23 0.18
N VAL A 235 12.86 -9.89 -0.97
CA VAL A 235 11.79 -10.78 -1.38
C VAL A 235 12.30 -12.22 -1.33
N LEU A 236 11.66 -13.05 -0.52
CA LEU A 236 11.89 -14.48 -0.44
C LEU A 236 10.88 -15.20 -1.33
N PHE A 237 11.38 -15.83 -2.39
CA PHE A 237 10.60 -16.71 -3.24
C PHE A 237 10.61 -18.13 -2.68
N LEU A 238 9.42 -18.61 -2.32
CA LEU A 238 9.19 -19.92 -1.74
C LEU A 238 9.01 -20.92 -2.89
N ILE A 239 10.05 -21.71 -3.17
CA ILE A 239 10.09 -22.61 -4.32
C ILE A 239 9.19 -23.83 -4.06
N PRO A 240 8.22 -24.10 -4.95
CA PRO A 240 7.37 -25.29 -4.88
C PRO A 240 8.15 -26.61 -4.74
N GLY A 241 7.70 -27.50 -3.85
CA GLY A 241 8.34 -28.80 -3.60
C GLY A 241 9.69 -28.76 -2.87
N GLN A 242 10.27 -27.57 -2.64
CA GLN A 242 11.47 -27.42 -1.84
C GLN A 242 11.06 -27.17 -0.39
N HIS A 243 11.17 -28.20 0.46
CA HIS A 243 10.74 -28.14 1.87
C HIS A 243 11.91 -28.02 2.84
N ALA A 244 13.15 -28.26 2.40
CA ALA A 244 14.33 -28.27 3.26
C ALA A 244 15.04 -26.91 3.36
N ALA A 245 14.56 -25.91 2.63
CA ALA A 245 15.18 -24.59 2.52
C ALA A 245 14.12 -23.48 2.48
N ALA A 246 14.50 -22.29 2.92
CA ALA A 246 13.59 -21.14 2.94
C ALA A 246 13.19 -20.68 1.53
N GLY A 247 14.06 -20.90 0.54
CA GLY A 247 13.81 -20.51 -0.85
C GLY A 247 14.90 -19.60 -1.42
N VAL A 248 14.56 -18.82 -2.44
CA VAL A 248 15.48 -17.90 -3.11
C VAL A 248 15.26 -16.49 -2.60
N LEU A 249 16.29 -15.87 -2.01
CA LEU A 249 16.22 -14.52 -1.47
C LEU A 249 16.79 -13.50 -2.47
N VAL A 250 16.05 -12.42 -2.71
CA VAL A 250 16.44 -11.34 -3.63
C VAL A 250 16.32 -10.00 -2.92
N ALA A 251 17.38 -9.18 -2.96
CA ALA A 251 17.33 -7.83 -2.42
C ALA A 251 16.44 -6.94 -3.29
N ALA A 252 15.62 -6.10 -2.66
CA ALA A 252 14.84 -5.08 -3.36
C ALA A 252 15.64 -3.77 -3.45
N GLU A 253 15.62 -3.14 -4.62
CA GLU A 253 16.28 -1.87 -4.87
C GLU A 253 15.41 -0.70 -4.38
N PRO A 254 15.93 0.17 -3.49
CA PRO A 254 15.23 1.39 -3.09
C PRO A 254 15.00 2.31 -4.29
N THR A 255 13.74 2.61 -4.57
CA THR A 255 13.31 3.33 -5.77
C THR A 255 12.44 4.53 -5.38
N PRO A 256 12.69 5.74 -5.93
CA PRO A 256 11.82 6.89 -5.71
C PRO A 256 10.38 6.60 -6.15
N ALA A 257 9.40 7.14 -5.43
CA ALA A 257 7.97 6.83 -5.64
C ALA A 257 7.50 7.04 -7.09
N ALA A 258 7.91 8.14 -7.74
CA ALA A 258 7.58 8.40 -9.13
C ALA A 258 8.20 7.36 -10.10
N ALA A 259 9.44 6.93 -9.85
CA ALA A 259 10.08 5.89 -10.66
C ALA A 259 9.42 4.52 -10.44
N LEU A 260 9.01 4.20 -9.21
CA LEU A 260 8.24 3.01 -8.89
C LEU A 260 6.88 3.01 -9.60
N ALA A 261 6.20 4.16 -9.64
CA ALA A 261 4.95 4.33 -10.38
C ALA A 261 5.15 4.09 -11.89
N VAL A 262 6.22 4.64 -12.48
CA VAL A 262 6.59 4.36 -13.89
C VAL A 262 6.77 2.87 -14.13
N GLN A 263 7.54 2.17 -13.28
CA GLN A 263 7.76 0.73 -13.43
C GLN A 263 6.47 -0.08 -13.22
N THR A 264 5.60 0.35 -12.30
CA THR A 264 4.31 -0.28 -12.06
C THR A 264 3.42 -0.15 -13.29
N CYS A 265 3.27 1.05 -13.85
CA CYS A 265 2.51 1.28 -15.08
C CYS A 265 3.08 0.47 -16.25
N GLN A 266 4.41 0.38 -16.38
CA GLN A 266 5.06 -0.41 -17.41
C GLN A 266 4.68 -1.90 -17.30
N VAL A 267 4.76 -2.49 -16.11
CA VAL A 267 4.36 -3.89 -15.89
C VAL A 267 2.86 -4.09 -16.10
N GLN A 268 2.02 -3.11 -15.75
CA GLN A 268 0.59 -3.18 -16.05
C GLN A 268 0.29 -3.23 -17.55
N LEU A 269 1.01 -2.47 -18.37
CA LEU A 269 0.86 -2.50 -19.83
C LEU A 269 1.30 -3.85 -20.43
N GLU A 270 2.21 -4.56 -19.77
CA GLU A 270 2.66 -5.90 -20.17
C GLU A 270 1.65 -7.00 -19.79
N LEU A 271 0.70 -6.71 -18.89
CA LEU A 271 -0.31 -7.67 -18.46
C LEU A 271 -1.48 -7.77 -19.45
N PRO A 272 -1.87 -8.98 -19.86
CA PRO A 272 -2.89 -9.19 -20.90
C PRO A 272 -4.34 -8.94 -20.42
N ASP A 273 -4.59 -8.89 -19.11
CA ASP A 273 -5.92 -8.82 -18.51
C ASP A 273 -6.04 -7.63 -17.52
N PRO A 274 -7.04 -6.73 -17.68
CA PRO A 274 -7.32 -5.64 -16.74
C PRO A 274 -7.46 -6.08 -15.28
N THR A 275 -8.00 -7.27 -15.00
CA THR A 275 -8.18 -7.75 -13.62
C THR A 275 -6.83 -7.92 -12.91
N ARG A 276 -5.81 -8.41 -13.65
CA ARG A 276 -4.44 -8.54 -13.14
C ARG A 276 -3.78 -7.18 -12.95
N GLN A 277 -4.06 -6.22 -13.85
CA GLN A 277 -3.57 -4.84 -13.71
C GLN A 277 -4.11 -4.18 -12.44
N THR A 278 -5.41 -4.34 -12.16
CA THR A 278 -6.04 -3.86 -10.93
C THR A 278 -5.47 -4.55 -9.70
N ARG A 279 -5.32 -5.88 -9.75
CA ARG A 279 -4.77 -6.68 -8.64
C ARG A 279 -3.35 -6.25 -8.27
N LEU A 280 -2.49 -5.99 -9.27
CA LEU A 280 -1.12 -5.50 -9.07
C LEU A 280 -1.11 -4.17 -8.32
N ARG A 281 -1.91 -3.18 -8.72
CA ARG A 281 -1.92 -1.91 -7.98
C ARG A 281 -2.56 -2.04 -6.61
N ARG A 282 -3.65 -2.80 -6.49
CA ARG A 282 -4.40 -2.92 -5.23
C ARG A 282 -3.53 -3.45 -4.09
N ALA A 283 -2.59 -4.34 -4.37
CA ALA A 283 -1.69 -4.90 -3.35
C ALA A 283 -0.59 -3.94 -2.86
N MET A 284 -0.46 -2.75 -3.45
CA MET A 284 0.44 -1.67 -3.00
C MET A 284 -0.30 -0.59 -2.19
N LEU A 285 -1.58 -0.80 -1.88
CA LEU A 285 -2.46 0.20 -1.30
C LEU A 285 -3.06 -0.28 0.02
N GLU A 286 -3.21 0.66 0.94
CA GLU A 286 -3.95 0.49 2.20
C GLU A 286 -5.43 0.92 2.01
N PRO A 287 -6.40 0.33 2.72
CA PRO A 287 -7.76 0.87 2.71
C PRO A 287 -7.76 2.31 3.21
N LEU A 288 -8.70 3.12 2.73
CA LEU A 288 -8.83 4.49 3.22
C LEU A 288 -9.12 4.48 4.74
N PRO A 289 -8.44 5.35 5.51
CA PRO A 289 -8.67 5.46 6.94
C PRO A 289 -10.09 5.93 7.24
N ALA A 290 -10.69 5.39 8.30
CA ALA A 290 -11.92 5.91 8.87
C ALA A 290 -11.63 7.20 9.64
N TRP A 291 -11.52 8.31 8.92
CA TRP A 291 -11.26 9.61 9.52
C TRP A 291 -12.40 10.03 10.45
N GLN A 292 -12.03 10.65 11.56
CA GLN A 292 -12.95 11.41 12.39
C GLN A 292 -12.63 12.90 12.22
N PRO A 293 -13.63 13.74 11.90
CA PRO A 293 -13.40 15.18 11.87
C PRO A 293 -12.99 15.64 13.27
N PRO A 294 -11.90 16.41 13.42
CA PRO A 294 -11.45 16.85 14.74
C PRO A 294 -12.53 17.71 15.42
N SER A 295 -12.81 17.41 16.70
CA SER A 295 -13.82 18.11 17.49
C SER A 295 -13.33 19.50 17.90
N GLY A 296 -14.07 20.54 17.50
CA GLY A 296 -13.84 21.92 17.96
C GLY A 296 -12.58 22.55 17.37
N VAL A 297 -12.74 23.25 16.24
CA VAL A 297 -11.65 24.04 15.65
C VAL A 297 -11.78 25.46 16.17
N ALA A 298 -10.75 25.94 16.87
CA ALA A 298 -10.71 27.34 17.28
C ALA A 298 -10.76 28.23 16.01
N PRO A 299 -11.60 29.28 15.99
CA PRO A 299 -11.60 30.22 14.87
C PRO A 299 -10.21 30.83 14.71
N VAL A 300 -9.68 30.77 13.49
CA VAL A 300 -8.36 31.32 13.15
C VAL A 300 -8.44 32.84 13.16
N ARG A 301 -7.56 33.48 13.92
CA ARG A 301 -7.36 34.93 13.92
C ARG A 301 -6.39 35.33 12.80
N ALA A 302 -6.36 36.61 12.45
CA ALA A 302 -5.37 37.16 11.52
C ALA A 302 -3.95 36.79 11.97
N GLY A 303 -3.19 36.11 11.10
CA GLY A 303 -1.87 35.55 11.34
C GLY A 303 -1.13 35.28 10.03
N ARG A 304 -0.08 34.46 10.03
CA ARG A 304 0.63 34.07 8.81
C ARG A 304 -0.19 33.06 8.00
N VAL A 305 0.12 32.95 6.70
CA VAL A 305 -0.45 31.92 5.83
C VAL A 305 0.67 31.07 5.26
N LEU A 306 0.58 29.76 5.44
CA LEU A 306 1.42 28.80 4.73
C LEU A 306 0.81 28.56 3.36
N LEU A 307 1.43 29.09 2.31
CA LEU A 307 1.09 28.80 0.92
C LEU A 307 1.82 27.53 0.48
N VAL A 308 1.07 26.44 0.33
CA VAL A 308 1.54 25.19 -0.26
C VAL A 308 1.21 25.20 -1.73
N LEU A 309 2.22 25.37 -2.57
CA LEU A 309 2.02 25.63 -3.98
C LEU A 309 2.55 24.49 -4.85
N ASP A 310 1.64 23.84 -5.57
CA ASP A 310 1.98 22.98 -6.69
C ASP A 310 2.13 23.85 -7.95
N HIS A 311 3.38 24.12 -8.34
CA HIS A 311 3.65 25.07 -9.43
C HIS A 311 3.60 24.40 -10.81
N ASP A 312 2.43 24.36 -11.42
CA ASP A 312 2.18 23.67 -12.69
C ASP A 312 2.28 24.57 -13.95
N LEU A 313 2.92 25.72 -13.81
CA LEU A 313 3.18 26.69 -14.87
C LEU A 313 4.70 26.77 -15.19
N PRO A 314 5.10 27.48 -16.26
CA PRO A 314 6.51 27.84 -16.47
C PRO A 314 7.09 28.55 -15.25
N ASP A 315 8.33 28.18 -14.85
CA ASP A 315 8.97 28.69 -13.62
C ASP A 315 9.00 30.23 -13.51
N ALA A 316 9.04 30.94 -14.64
CA ALA A 316 9.02 32.41 -14.69
C ALA A 316 7.69 33.03 -14.21
N ASP A 317 6.58 32.32 -14.39
CA ASP A 317 5.24 32.79 -14.03
C ASP A 317 4.98 32.72 -12.52
N LEU A 318 5.84 32.02 -11.77
CA LEU A 318 5.72 31.91 -10.31
C LEU A 318 5.64 33.28 -9.63
N ARG A 319 6.40 34.27 -10.11
CA ARG A 319 6.40 35.62 -9.51
C ARG A 319 5.00 36.23 -9.56
N ASP A 320 4.31 36.14 -10.70
CA ASP A 320 2.98 36.71 -10.87
C ASP A 320 1.91 35.94 -10.09
N VAL A 321 2.04 34.62 -9.99
CA VAL A 321 1.20 33.80 -9.11
C VAL A 321 1.33 34.25 -7.66
N LEU A 322 2.56 34.35 -7.15
CA LEU A 322 2.82 34.76 -5.77
C LEU A 322 2.36 36.19 -5.51
N ARG A 323 2.61 37.12 -6.44
CA ARG A 323 2.16 38.52 -6.33
C ARG A 323 0.64 38.60 -6.25
N ARG A 324 -0.07 37.88 -7.13
CA ARG A 324 -1.54 37.87 -7.17
C ARG A 324 -2.15 37.25 -5.92
N VAL A 325 -1.61 36.12 -5.45
CA VAL A 325 -2.07 35.47 -4.22
C VAL A 325 -1.79 36.33 -2.99
N GLY A 326 -0.59 36.91 -2.89
CA GLY A 326 -0.22 37.76 -1.74
C GLY A 326 -1.05 39.03 -1.62
N LEU A 327 -1.33 39.71 -2.74
CA LEU A 327 -2.20 40.89 -2.75
C LEU A 327 -3.64 40.57 -2.30
N ARG A 328 -4.15 39.39 -2.62
CA ARG A 328 -5.51 38.95 -2.23
C ARG A 328 -5.62 38.54 -0.78
N LEU A 329 -4.60 37.84 -0.28
CA LEU A 329 -4.57 37.41 1.12
C LEU A 329 -4.31 38.57 2.08
N ASP A 330 -3.59 39.60 1.63
CA ASP A 330 -3.17 40.77 2.42
C ASP A 330 -2.57 40.38 3.79
N ARG A 331 -1.76 39.31 3.79
CA ARG A 331 -1.16 38.72 5.00
C ARG A 331 0.27 38.23 4.73
N PRO A 332 1.11 38.12 5.77
CA PRO A 332 2.45 37.56 5.62
C PRO A 332 2.41 36.10 5.15
N LEU A 333 3.20 35.78 4.12
CA LEU A 333 3.23 34.46 3.49
C LEU A 333 4.47 33.66 3.86
N GLU A 334 4.26 32.40 4.19
CA GLU A 334 5.27 31.36 4.28
C GLU A 334 5.06 30.41 3.08
N LEU A 335 6.00 30.37 2.14
CA LEU A 335 5.87 29.58 0.91
C LEU A 335 6.54 28.21 1.05
N PHE A 336 5.81 27.15 0.73
CA PHE A 336 6.34 25.82 0.50
C PHE A 336 6.06 25.40 -0.95
N LEU A 337 7.11 25.22 -1.75
CA LEU A 337 6.97 24.82 -3.15
C LEU A 337 7.03 23.30 -3.30
N LEU A 338 6.04 22.71 -3.97
CA LEU A 338 6.01 21.29 -4.30
C LEU A 338 6.94 20.99 -5.49
N ARG A 339 8.23 21.05 -5.20
CA ARG A 339 9.35 20.90 -6.13
C ARG A 339 10.46 20.09 -5.45
N PRO A 340 11.16 19.21 -6.17
CA PRO A 340 12.28 18.44 -5.59
C PRO A 340 13.46 19.35 -5.20
N GLY A 341 13.59 20.51 -5.83
CA GLY A 341 14.58 21.52 -5.49
C GLY A 341 14.28 22.85 -6.16
N LEU A 342 14.95 23.90 -5.71
CA LEU A 342 14.79 25.26 -6.21
C LEU A 342 15.71 25.49 -7.42
N THR A 343 15.13 25.60 -8.62
CA THR A 343 15.87 25.99 -9.82
C THR A 343 16.23 27.49 -9.75
N ARG A 344 17.23 27.93 -10.53
CA ARG A 344 17.58 29.36 -10.60
C ARG A 344 16.40 30.25 -11.00
N PRO A 345 15.57 29.90 -12.01
CA PRO A 345 14.38 30.67 -12.34
C PRO A 345 13.37 30.77 -11.18
N LEU A 346 13.12 29.66 -10.46
CA LEU A 346 12.20 29.67 -9.31
C LEU A 346 12.73 30.55 -8.18
N ALA A 347 14.03 30.48 -7.87
CA ALA A 347 14.66 31.34 -6.87
C ALA A 347 14.48 32.82 -7.21
N ALA A 348 14.80 33.20 -8.46
CA ALA A 348 14.65 34.58 -8.92
C ALA A 348 13.18 35.05 -8.91
N ALA A 349 12.24 34.18 -9.24
CA ALA A 349 10.81 34.48 -9.18
C ALA A 349 10.32 34.72 -7.74
N VAL A 350 10.77 33.90 -6.79
CA VAL A 350 10.50 34.07 -5.36
C VAL A 350 11.10 35.38 -4.85
N GLU A 351 12.38 35.65 -5.10
CA GLU A 351 13.04 36.91 -4.72
C GLU A 351 12.38 38.15 -5.35
N GLY A 352 11.88 38.01 -6.58
CA GLY A 352 11.05 39.02 -7.24
C GLY A 352 9.77 39.30 -6.47
N ALA A 353 8.99 38.25 -6.17
CA ALA A 353 7.75 38.37 -5.42
C ALA A 353 7.97 38.91 -3.99
N GLN A 354 9.08 38.54 -3.34
CA GLN A 354 9.46 39.05 -2.03
C GLN A 354 9.63 40.57 -2.01
N ARG A 355 10.14 41.16 -3.09
CA ARG A 355 10.29 42.62 -3.22
C ARG A 355 8.97 43.32 -3.55
N ASP A 356 8.06 42.63 -4.22
CA ASP A 356 6.78 43.19 -4.67
C ASP A 356 5.68 43.14 -3.59
N LEU A 357 5.78 42.25 -2.59
CA LEU A 357 4.75 42.01 -1.58
C LEU A 357 5.02 42.78 -0.27
N PRO A 358 4.24 43.83 0.04
CA PRO A 358 4.47 44.65 1.24
C PRO A 358 4.21 43.91 2.56
N GLN A 359 3.37 42.86 2.55
CA GLN A 359 3.04 42.06 3.74
C GLN A 359 4.15 41.06 4.10
N GLY A 360 5.10 40.83 3.19
CA GLY A 360 6.22 39.92 3.34
C GLY A 360 5.94 38.50 2.83
N LEU A 361 6.97 37.91 2.25
CA LEU A 361 7.00 36.54 1.74
C LEU A 361 8.31 35.87 2.16
N VAL A 362 8.24 34.67 2.73
CA VAL A 362 9.42 33.88 3.11
C VAL A 362 9.30 32.49 2.50
N LEU A 363 10.30 32.07 1.72
CA LEU A 363 10.43 30.68 1.30
C LEU A 363 10.81 29.82 2.52
N ARG A 364 9.91 28.95 2.94
CA ARG A 364 10.15 27.99 4.01
C ARG A 364 10.90 26.76 3.54
N GLY A 365 10.60 26.29 2.33
CA GLY A 365 11.23 25.09 1.80
C GLY A 365 10.68 24.67 0.46
N THR A 366 11.32 23.62 -0.08
CA THR A 366 10.89 22.91 -1.27
C THR A 366 10.91 21.42 -0.97
N GLY A 367 9.92 20.67 -1.43
CA GLY A 367 9.92 19.22 -1.34
C GLY A 367 8.70 18.64 -2.03
N MET A 368 8.68 17.33 -2.24
CA MET A 368 7.50 16.65 -2.82
C MET A 368 6.41 16.36 -1.78
N ALA A 369 6.71 16.57 -0.50
CA ALA A 369 5.81 16.34 0.61
C ALA A 369 5.94 17.46 1.66
N LEU A 370 4.85 17.76 2.35
CA LEU A 370 4.83 18.71 3.45
C LEU A 370 5.52 18.12 4.68
N ASP A 371 6.52 18.83 5.22
CA ASP A 371 7.13 18.48 6.50
C ASP A 371 6.08 18.60 7.62
N ARG A 372 5.82 17.48 8.29
CA ARG A 372 4.81 17.37 9.33
C ARG A 372 5.31 17.86 10.69
N GLU A 373 6.61 18.10 10.88
CA GLU A 373 7.19 18.39 12.20
C GLU A 373 7.41 19.89 12.46
N ALA A 374 7.54 20.71 11.42
CA ALA A 374 7.80 22.15 11.55
C ALA A 374 6.62 22.94 12.15
N PRO A 375 6.87 24.04 12.90
CA PRO A 375 5.82 24.99 13.28
C PRO A 375 5.22 25.60 12.02
N MET A 376 3.96 25.29 11.75
CA MET A 376 3.24 25.81 10.59
C MET A 376 2.50 27.10 10.95
N ALA A 377 2.30 27.95 9.95
CA ALA A 377 1.45 29.13 10.05
C ALA A 377 0.02 28.78 10.50
N GLU A 378 -0.74 29.76 10.98
CA GLU A 378 -2.08 29.55 11.54
C GLU A 378 -3.09 29.04 10.49
N LEU A 379 -2.92 29.48 9.25
CA LEU A 379 -3.74 29.07 8.10
C LEU A 379 -2.84 28.42 7.03
N ALA A 380 -3.32 27.36 6.40
CA ALA A 380 -2.70 26.82 5.19
C ALA A 380 -3.61 27.08 3.99
N LEU A 381 -3.02 27.56 2.90
CA LEU A 381 -3.63 27.66 1.59
C LEU A 381 -2.89 26.71 0.64
N TYR A 382 -3.62 25.76 0.07
CA TYR A 382 -3.14 24.89 -0.98
C TYR A 382 -3.78 25.23 -2.32
N GLY A 383 -3.01 25.12 -3.40
CA GLY A 383 -3.55 25.01 -4.74
C GLY A 383 -2.46 24.84 -5.79
N ARG A 384 -2.88 24.39 -6.96
CA ARG A 384 -2.05 24.48 -8.16
C ARG A 384 -1.91 25.93 -8.59
N SER A 385 -0.75 26.31 -9.13
CA SER A 385 -0.51 27.69 -9.59
C SER A 385 -1.51 28.13 -10.65
N SER A 386 -1.77 27.27 -11.64
CA SER A 386 -2.80 27.49 -12.65
C SER A 386 -4.19 27.66 -12.05
N THR A 387 -4.48 26.98 -10.94
CA THR A 387 -5.78 27.07 -10.25
C THR A 387 -5.90 28.37 -9.49
N LEU A 388 -4.94 28.67 -8.60
CA LEU A 388 -4.93 29.90 -7.80
C LEU A 388 -4.90 31.17 -8.65
N PHE A 389 -4.20 31.12 -9.79
CA PHE A 389 -4.14 32.24 -10.73
C PHE A 389 -5.49 32.54 -11.39
N GLN A 390 -6.40 31.57 -11.48
CA GLN A 390 -7.72 31.74 -12.09
C GLN A 390 -8.80 32.17 -11.12
N LEU A 391 -8.61 31.95 -9.81
CA LEU A 391 -9.59 32.34 -8.81
C LEU A 391 -9.85 33.84 -8.86
N ASP A 392 -11.07 34.27 -8.58
CA ASP A 392 -11.40 35.69 -8.42
C ASP A 392 -10.84 36.25 -7.10
N GLU A 393 -10.79 37.58 -6.96
CA GLU A 393 -10.30 38.22 -5.73
C GLU A 393 -11.19 37.90 -4.52
N ASP A 394 -12.50 37.73 -4.75
CA ASP A 394 -13.50 37.45 -3.73
C ASP A 394 -13.67 35.94 -3.44
N ALA A 395 -12.81 35.08 -4.01
CA ALA A 395 -12.88 33.64 -3.77
C ALA A 395 -12.67 33.34 -2.27
N ARG A 396 -13.52 32.48 -1.70
CA ARG A 396 -13.59 32.22 -0.25
C ARG A 396 -12.32 31.64 0.34
N VAL A 397 -11.50 30.96 -0.46
CA VAL A 397 -10.18 30.49 0.00
C VAL A 397 -9.25 31.63 0.43
N PHE A 398 -9.50 32.86 -0.04
CA PHE A 398 -8.76 34.06 0.38
C PHE A 398 -9.40 34.78 1.58
N ASP A 399 -10.61 34.41 2.02
CA ASP A 399 -11.28 35.06 3.15
C ASP A 399 -10.50 34.79 4.46
N ALA A 400 -10.08 35.88 5.11
CA ALA A 400 -9.34 35.84 6.36
C ALA A 400 -10.18 35.38 7.57
N THR A 401 -11.52 35.33 7.44
CA THR A 401 -12.44 34.98 8.53
C THR A 401 -13.17 33.66 8.25
N LEU A 402 -12.62 32.56 8.76
CA LEU A 402 -13.29 31.26 8.77
C LEU A 402 -14.41 31.24 9.84
N ARG A 403 -15.58 31.81 9.53
CA ARG A 403 -16.62 32.10 10.54
C ARG A 403 -17.50 30.90 10.93
N ARG A 404 -17.78 29.96 10.02
CA ARG A 404 -18.76 28.86 10.26
C ARG A 404 -18.24 27.46 9.91
N GLN A 405 -17.55 27.32 8.79
CA GLN A 405 -16.91 26.06 8.39
C GLN A 405 -15.40 26.29 8.36
N PRO A 406 -14.61 25.44 9.06
CA PRO A 406 -13.17 25.63 9.16
C PRO A 406 -12.46 25.45 7.82
N VAL A 407 -13.04 24.72 6.86
CA VAL A 407 -12.40 24.49 5.56
C VAL A 407 -13.18 25.16 4.44
N GLN A 408 -12.47 25.90 3.59
CA GLN A 408 -13.01 26.52 2.37
C GLN A 408 -12.39 25.85 1.15
N LEU A 409 -13.23 25.50 0.17
CA LEU A 409 -12.83 24.90 -1.10
C LEU A 409 -13.37 25.76 -2.23
N SER A 410 -12.47 26.25 -3.08
CA SER A 410 -12.83 26.90 -4.34
C SER A 410 -12.51 25.95 -5.49
N ILE A 411 -13.53 25.56 -6.24
CA ILE A 411 -13.44 24.53 -7.27
C ILE A 411 -13.63 25.18 -8.64
N LEU A 412 -12.69 24.95 -9.55
CA LEU A 412 -12.84 25.36 -10.94
C LEU A 412 -13.70 24.34 -11.69
N ASP A 413 -14.95 24.71 -11.95
CA ASP A 413 -15.94 23.83 -12.56
C ASP A 413 -16.60 24.50 -13.79
N PRO A 414 -16.20 24.11 -15.02
CA PRO A 414 -16.75 24.68 -16.24
C PRO A 414 -18.24 24.36 -16.44
N ILE A 415 -18.74 23.27 -15.85
CA ILE A 415 -20.15 22.87 -15.99
C ILE A 415 -21.00 23.60 -14.95
N PHE A 416 -20.52 23.74 -13.71
CA PHE A 416 -21.22 24.54 -12.68
C PHE A 416 -21.49 25.96 -13.17
N ALA A 417 -20.53 26.57 -13.85
CA ALA A 417 -20.66 27.91 -14.43
C ALA A 417 -21.80 28.04 -15.46
N VAL A 418 -22.23 26.94 -16.06
CA VAL A 418 -23.26 26.92 -17.12
C VAL A 418 -24.59 26.37 -16.62
N ALA A 419 -24.56 25.29 -15.85
CA ALA A 419 -25.73 24.50 -15.47
C ALA A 419 -26.11 24.60 -13.98
N GLY A 420 -25.28 25.25 -13.15
CA GLY A 420 -25.42 25.24 -11.70
C GLY A 420 -25.19 23.86 -11.09
N GLY A 421 -25.71 23.64 -9.87
CA GLY A 421 -25.60 22.38 -9.13
C GLY A 421 -24.93 22.54 -7.76
N ASP A 422 -24.67 21.44 -7.07
CA ASP A 422 -23.87 21.43 -5.84
C ASP A 422 -22.38 21.21 -6.17
N PRO A 423 -21.51 22.23 -5.99
CA PRO A 423 -20.08 22.10 -6.22
C PRO A 423 -19.43 20.98 -5.39
N GLY A 424 -19.93 20.73 -4.18
CA GLY A 424 -19.45 19.66 -3.32
C GLY A 424 -19.63 18.28 -3.96
N GLN A 425 -20.83 17.98 -4.44
CA GLN A 425 -21.12 16.71 -5.14
C GLN A 425 -20.29 16.56 -6.41
N ARG A 426 -20.09 17.65 -7.16
CA ARG A 426 -19.23 17.69 -8.34
C ARG A 426 -17.79 17.35 -7.99
N PHE A 427 -17.23 17.95 -6.95
CA PHE A 427 -15.88 17.65 -6.46
C PHE A 427 -15.73 16.21 -5.93
N LEU A 428 -16.79 15.65 -5.35
CA LEU A 428 -16.81 14.25 -4.90
C LEU A 428 -16.86 13.25 -6.06
N ARG A 429 -17.40 13.63 -7.22
CA ARG A 429 -17.52 12.75 -8.38
C ARG A 429 -16.40 12.95 -9.40
N ASP A 430 -16.05 14.20 -9.65
CA ASP A 430 -15.22 14.65 -10.77
C ASP A 430 -13.84 15.09 -10.25
N GLN A 431 -12.77 14.84 -11.00
CA GLN A 431 -11.38 15.23 -10.65
C GLN A 431 -11.11 16.73 -10.93
N LEU A 432 -11.97 17.60 -10.41
CA LEU A 432 -11.93 19.04 -10.69
C LEU A 432 -10.75 19.71 -9.99
N ALA A 433 -10.15 20.71 -10.64
CA ALA A 433 -9.10 21.54 -10.05
C ALA A 433 -9.66 22.35 -8.87
N PHE A 434 -8.90 22.46 -7.79
CA PHE A 434 -9.36 23.13 -6.56
C PHE A 434 -8.23 23.88 -5.85
N ALA A 435 -8.65 24.82 -5.01
CA ALA A 435 -7.84 25.39 -3.95
C ALA A 435 -8.50 25.10 -2.61
N LEU A 436 -7.69 24.97 -1.56
CA LEU A 436 -8.14 24.65 -0.21
C LEU A 436 -7.53 25.63 0.78
N SER A 437 -8.36 26.21 1.64
CA SER A 437 -7.93 27.05 2.76
C SER A 437 -8.47 26.47 4.06
N ALA A 438 -7.59 26.20 5.03
CA ALA A 438 -7.99 25.63 6.30
C ALA A 438 -6.99 25.93 7.44
N PRO A 439 -7.43 25.89 8.71
CA PRO A 439 -6.59 26.01 9.88
C PRO A 439 -5.57 24.89 9.89
N THR A 440 -4.30 25.24 10.06
CA THR A 440 -3.24 24.24 10.02
C THR A 440 -3.33 23.25 11.18
N ALA A 441 -3.83 23.69 12.33
CA ALA A 441 -4.11 22.83 13.48
C ALA A 441 -5.14 21.71 13.16
N LEU A 442 -6.06 21.95 12.22
CA LEU A 442 -6.99 20.93 11.73
C LEU A 442 -6.33 20.05 10.66
N LEU A 443 -5.59 20.63 9.71
CA LEU A 443 -5.03 19.87 8.59
C LEU A 443 -3.90 18.94 9.01
N ARG A 444 -3.03 19.35 9.93
CA ARG A 444 -1.84 18.59 10.33
C ARG A 444 -2.16 17.16 10.82
N PRO A 445 -3.09 16.95 11.78
CA PRO A 445 -3.42 15.59 12.22
C PRO A 445 -4.11 14.76 11.13
N LEU A 446 -4.85 15.38 10.20
CA LEU A 446 -5.49 14.68 9.09
C LEU A 446 -4.46 14.28 8.02
N LEU A 447 -3.52 15.16 7.70
CA LEU A 447 -2.37 14.86 6.84
C LEU A 447 -1.52 13.73 7.43
N ALA A 448 -1.40 13.64 8.76
CA ALA A 448 -0.69 12.56 9.40
C ALA A 448 -1.32 11.18 9.14
N GLN A 449 -2.65 11.13 9.06
CA GLN A 449 -3.47 9.94 8.82
C GLN A 449 -3.68 9.64 7.33
N ALA A 450 -3.48 10.63 6.44
CA ALA A 450 -3.68 10.43 5.01
C ALA A 450 -2.75 9.32 4.47
N PRO A 451 -3.25 8.46 3.55
CA PRO A 451 -2.49 7.35 3.01
C PRO A 451 -1.11 7.76 2.50
N ARG A 452 -0.10 6.95 2.82
CA ARG A 452 1.29 7.21 2.40
C ARG A 452 1.56 6.80 0.95
N ALA A 453 0.61 6.05 0.38
CA ALA A 453 0.66 5.53 -0.98
C ALA A 453 0.51 6.58 -2.09
N TYR A 454 -0.04 7.76 -1.76
CA TYR A 454 -0.22 8.84 -2.73
C TYR A 454 1.11 9.45 -3.16
N LEU A 455 1.23 9.73 -4.46
CA LEU A 455 2.42 10.34 -5.07
C LEU A 455 2.42 11.87 -4.93
N THR A 456 1.24 12.48 -4.78
CA THR A 456 1.05 13.93 -4.73
C THR A 456 0.45 14.39 -3.40
N GLU A 457 0.89 15.55 -2.90
CA GLU A 457 0.20 16.23 -1.79
C GLU A 457 -1.21 16.70 -2.19
N GLU A 458 -1.45 16.95 -3.48
CA GLU A 458 -2.80 17.23 -3.99
C GLU A 458 -3.76 16.11 -3.62
N ALA A 459 -3.39 14.85 -3.90
CA ALA A 459 -4.26 13.71 -3.66
C ALA A 459 -4.59 13.56 -2.17
N ARG A 460 -3.59 13.73 -1.29
CA ARG A 460 -3.79 13.71 0.17
C ARG A 460 -4.74 14.81 0.63
N LEU A 461 -4.54 16.04 0.16
CA LEU A 461 -5.39 17.19 0.51
C LEU A 461 -6.80 17.07 -0.08
N ARG A 462 -6.92 16.56 -1.31
CA ARG A 462 -8.20 16.28 -1.95
C ARG A 462 -8.99 15.27 -1.15
N ASP A 463 -8.35 14.18 -0.73
CA ASP A 463 -9.02 13.13 0.02
C ASP A 463 -9.51 13.64 1.38
N ILE A 464 -8.68 14.41 2.10
CA ILE A 464 -9.07 15.13 3.32
C ILE A 464 -10.26 16.06 3.05
N ALA A 465 -10.21 16.85 1.97
CA ALA A 465 -11.27 17.78 1.60
C ALA A 465 -12.60 17.06 1.34
N ARG A 466 -12.58 15.93 0.63
CA ARG A 466 -13.76 15.09 0.36
C ARG A 466 -14.40 14.62 1.65
N HIS A 467 -13.58 14.13 2.59
CA HIS A 467 -14.09 13.67 3.88
C HIS A 467 -14.72 14.79 4.70
N LEU A 468 -14.06 15.94 4.78
CA LEU A 468 -14.59 17.09 5.51
C LEU A 468 -15.86 17.65 4.85
N LEU A 469 -15.98 17.59 3.52
CA LEU A 469 -17.22 17.90 2.81
C LEU A 469 -18.34 16.92 3.18
N GLY A 470 -18.07 15.62 3.14
CA GLY A 470 -19.03 14.58 3.53
C GLY A 470 -19.49 14.72 4.99
N ALA A 471 -18.62 15.19 5.88
CA ALA A 471 -18.91 15.45 7.29
C ALA A 471 -19.56 16.83 7.56
N GLY A 472 -19.79 17.67 6.53
CA GLY A 472 -20.33 19.02 6.69
C GLY A 472 -19.37 20.04 7.34
N ALA A 473 -18.10 19.68 7.49
CA ALA A 473 -17.03 20.49 8.08
C ALA A 473 -16.28 21.36 7.04
N ALA A 474 -16.65 21.28 5.76
CA ALA A 474 -16.11 22.10 4.69
C ALA A 474 -17.21 22.80 3.89
N HIS A 475 -16.87 23.98 3.36
CA HIS A 475 -17.67 24.70 2.38
C HIS A 475 -17.07 24.53 0.99
N ALA A 476 -17.90 24.26 -0.01
CA ALA A 476 -17.49 24.23 -1.41
C ALA A 476 -18.19 25.35 -2.19
N GLU A 477 -17.40 26.14 -2.92
CA GLU A 477 -17.88 27.05 -3.96
C GLU A 477 -17.37 26.61 -5.34
N GLY A 478 -18.23 26.75 -6.35
CA GLY A 478 -17.87 26.52 -7.75
C GLY A 478 -17.58 27.86 -8.44
N LEU A 479 -16.52 27.89 -9.22
CA LEU A 479 -16.09 29.06 -9.99
C LEU A 479 -15.88 28.69 -11.45
N ALA A 480 -16.15 29.63 -12.35
CA ALA A 480 -15.94 29.44 -13.78
C ALA A 480 -14.44 29.51 -14.10
N PRO A 481 -13.83 28.47 -14.73
CA PRO A 481 -12.45 28.57 -15.17
C PRO A 481 -12.32 29.56 -16.33
N THR A 482 -11.17 30.23 -16.40
CA THR A 482 -10.80 30.98 -17.59
C THR A 482 -10.20 30.00 -18.61
N ARG A 483 -10.63 30.05 -19.88
CA ARG A 483 -10.23 29.07 -20.92
C ARG A 483 -8.72 29.04 -21.23
N HIS A 484 -7.91 29.91 -20.62
CA HIS A 484 -6.55 30.22 -21.06
C HIS A 484 -5.43 29.53 -20.25
N PHE A 485 -5.71 28.93 -19.08
CA PHE A 485 -4.66 28.39 -18.20
C PHE A 485 -4.95 26.96 -17.74
N ALA A 486 -4.66 25.99 -18.60
CA ALA A 486 -4.50 24.60 -18.16
C ALA A 486 -3.02 24.42 -17.78
N GLY A 487 -2.72 24.37 -16.49
CA GLY A 487 -1.37 24.05 -16.03
C GLY A 487 -0.99 22.64 -16.48
N LYS A 488 0.15 22.52 -17.15
CA LYS A 488 0.67 21.28 -17.73
C LYS A 488 2.19 21.16 -17.56
N SER A 489 2.79 22.07 -16.80
CA SER A 489 4.22 22.11 -16.54
C SER A 489 4.49 21.57 -15.13
N GLY A 490 5.76 21.30 -14.81
CA GLY A 490 6.16 20.86 -13.48
C GLY A 490 6.24 19.33 -13.31
N PRO A 491 6.79 18.87 -12.18
CA PRO A 491 7.14 17.47 -11.94
C PRO A 491 5.92 16.56 -11.76
N LEU A 492 4.78 17.10 -11.32
CA LEU A 492 3.57 16.33 -11.03
C LEU A 492 2.69 16.06 -12.27
N ASN A 493 2.93 16.80 -13.37
CA ASN A 493 2.29 16.60 -14.66
C ASN A 493 3.13 15.73 -15.63
N GLN A 494 4.17 15.05 -15.13
CA GLN A 494 4.99 14.17 -15.95
C GLN A 494 4.16 12.95 -16.40
N PRO A 495 4.19 12.59 -17.70
CA PRO A 495 3.46 11.43 -18.18
C PRO A 495 4.11 10.14 -17.70
N LEU A 496 3.29 9.26 -17.15
CA LEU A 496 3.57 7.86 -16.89
C LEU A 496 3.29 7.02 -18.15
N PRO A 497 3.87 5.80 -18.24
CA PRO A 497 3.48 4.84 -19.26
C PRO A 497 1.96 4.66 -19.32
N GLY A 498 1.40 4.63 -20.53
CA GLY A 498 -0.06 4.56 -20.74
C GLY A 498 -0.75 5.91 -20.80
N GLY A 499 -0.02 7.02 -20.66
CA GLY A 499 -0.56 8.39 -20.84
C GLY A 499 -1.22 8.98 -19.59
N LEU A 500 -1.06 8.33 -18.43
CA LEU A 500 -1.50 8.86 -17.13
C LEU A 500 -0.52 9.93 -16.64
N ASP A 501 -0.99 10.93 -15.88
CA ASP A 501 -0.13 11.75 -15.03
C ASP A 501 -0.21 11.29 -13.57
N LEU A 502 0.59 11.89 -12.67
CA LEU A 502 0.63 11.48 -11.27
C LEU A 502 -0.71 11.75 -10.56
N HIS A 503 -1.43 12.81 -10.93
CA HIS A 503 -2.73 13.14 -10.36
C HIS A 503 -3.80 12.10 -10.73
N THR A 504 -3.79 11.65 -11.98
CA THR A 504 -4.69 10.61 -12.48
C THR A 504 -4.37 9.26 -11.84
N PHE A 505 -3.08 8.93 -11.72
CA PHE A 505 -2.62 7.72 -11.02
C PHE A 505 -3.09 7.67 -9.56
N ASP A 506 -2.95 8.78 -8.83
CA ASP A 506 -3.42 8.90 -7.46
C ASP A 506 -4.95 8.80 -7.37
N ALA A 507 -5.68 9.39 -8.31
CA ALA A 507 -7.14 9.33 -8.30
C ALA A 507 -7.68 7.92 -8.56
N GLU A 508 -7.05 7.16 -9.45
CA GLU A 508 -7.35 5.74 -9.61
C GLU A 508 -6.94 4.95 -8.36
N SER A 509 -5.81 5.30 -7.72
CA SER A 509 -5.36 4.64 -6.49
C SER A 509 -6.37 4.84 -5.37
N ARG A 510 -6.91 6.05 -5.21
CA ARG A 510 -8.03 6.33 -4.29
C ARG A 510 -9.24 5.44 -4.55
N ALA A 511 -9.66 5.29 -5.81
CA ALA A 511 -10.80 4.44 -6.14
C ALA A 511 -10.57 2.97 -5.72
N LEU A 512 -9.33 2.48 -5.83
CA LEU A 512 -8.97 1.15 -5.33
C LEU A 512 -8.96 1.08 -3.80
N MET A 513 -8.48 2.13 -3.12
CA MET A 513 -8.51 2.22 -1.66
C MET A 513 -9.94 2.30 -1.10
N GLU A 514 -10.85 3.02 -1.77
CA GLU A 514 -12.27 3.06 -1.45
C GLU A 514 -12.91 1.67 -1.57
N ALA A 515 -12.58 0.93 -2.64
CA ALA A 515 -13.06 -0.45 -2.83
C ALA A 515 -12.51 -1.41 -1.78
N LEU A 516 -11.28 -1.20 -1.29
CA LEU A 516 -10.70 -1.97 -0.18
C LEU A 516 -11.39 -1.71 1.15
N SER A 517 -11.82 -0.47 1.42
CA SER A 517 -12.56 -0.14 2.65
C SER A 517 -13.99 -0.68 2.67
N ALA A 518 -14.55 -1.03 1.52
CA ALA A 518 -15.91 -1.56 1.38
C ALA A 518 -15.99 -3.10 1.39
N ALA A 519 -14.83 -3.78 1.33
CA ALA A 519 -14.70 -5.23 1.35
C ALA A 519 -14.35 -5.72 2.77
#